data_AF-A0A946CFP1-F1
#
_entry.id   AF-A0A946CFP1-F1
#
_cell.length_a   1.000
_cell.length_b   1.000
_cell.length_c   1.000
_cell.angle_alpha   90.00
_cell.angle_beta   90.00
_cell.angle_gamma   90.00
#
_symmetry.space_group_name_H-M   'P 1'
#
loop_
_entity.id
_entity.type
_entity.pdbx_description
1 polymer ?
#
loop_
_entity_poly.entity_id
_entity_poly.type
_entity_poly.pdbx_seq_one_letter_code
_entity_poly.pdbx_strand_id
1 'polypeptide(L)'
;MKGIRNKGNTCYFNTALQCLLYIPALSNYMIRKPYAGECTFTRAYSDLVKVYWTKGRGHVGVSKLLEAFIEKFPRFANMDEQHDVQEAVLCIVDILERSVPEIKPWFYGKKTQETVWPTGK
;
A
#
# COMPACT_ATOMS: atom_id res chain seq x y z
N MET A 1 -11.91 7.97 11.80
CA MET A 1 -10.85 6.94 11.73
C MET A 1 -11.52 5.58 11.68
N LYS A 2 -11.16 4.71 10.74
CA LYS A 2 -11.70 3.34 10.64
C LYS A 2 -10.61 2.33 10.99
N GLY A 3 -10.94 1.38 11.86
CA GLY A 3 -10.05 0.29 12.24
C GLY A 3 -10.06 -0.84 11.21
N ILE A 4 -8.92 -1.49 11.04
CA ILE A 4 -8.79 -2.76 10.34
C ILE A 4 -8.67 -3.86 11.39
N ARG A 5 -9.46 -4.94 11.26
CA ARG A 5 -9.44 -6.03 12.25
C ARG A 5 -8.17 -6.86 12.08
N ASN A 6 -7.35 -6.93 13.13
CA ASN A 6 -6.17 -7.80 13.16
C ASN A 6 -6.60 -9.28 13.13
N LYS A 7 -5.92 -10.12 12.36
CA LYS A 7 -6.19 -11.55 12.19
C LYS A 7 -5.02 -12.42 12.69
N GLY A 8 -4.36 -11.98 13.77
CA GLY A 8 -3.12 -12.61 14.27
C GLY A 8 -1.92 -12.20 13.42
N ASN A 9 -0.88 -11.63 14.05
CA ASN A 9 0.38 -11.19 13.44
C ASN A 9 0.30 -10.37 12.13
N THR A 10 -0.85 -9.79 11.80
CA THR A 10 -1.08 -9.02 10.56
C THR A 10 -1.13 -7.52 10.81
N CYS A 11 -0.67 -7.07 11.98
CA CYS A 11 -0.58 -5.66 12.33
C CYS A 11 0.34 -4.89 11.37
N TYR A 12 1.46 -5.47 10.95
CA TYR A 12 2.37 -4.86 9.97
C TYR A 12 1.63 -4.51 8.67
N PHE A 13 0.83 -5.44 8.15
CA PHE A 13 0.06 -5.26 6.92
C PHE A 13 -1.05 -4.23 7.10
N ASN A 14 -1.76 -4.28 8.23
CA ASN A 14 -2.80 -3.31 8.55
C ASN A 14 -2.25 -1.88 8.65
N THR A 15 -1.09 -1.71 9.29
CA THR A 15 -0.40 -0.43 9.39
C THR A 15 0.04 0.06 8.00
N ALA A 16 0.66 -0.80 7.19
CA ALA A 16 1.07 -0.46 5.83
C ALA A 16 -0.13 0.01 4.98
N LEU A 17 -1.25 -0.70 5.04
CA LEU A 17 -2.48 -0.31 4.34
C LEU A 17 -3.04 1.02 4.82
N GLN A 18 -3.12 1.23 6.14
CA GLN A 18 -3.62 2.50 6.68
C GLN A 18 -2.74 3.66 6.23
N CYS A 19 -1.42 3.53 6.26
CA CYS A 19 -0.50 4.55 5.77
C CYS A 19 -0.79 4.91 4.31
N LEU A 20 -0.94 3.91 3.43
CA LEU A 20 -1.18 4.13 2.00
C LEU A 20 -2.60 4.68 1.72
N LEU A 21 -3.61 4.22 2.45
CA LEU A 21 -4.98 4.73 2.35
C LEU A 21 -5.08 6.22 2.71
N TYR A 22 -4.22 6.69 3.62
CA TYR A 22 -4.20 8.09 4.04
C TYR A 22 -3.38 9.00 3.12
N ILE A 23 -2.74 8.49 2.06
CA ILE A 23 -2.08 9.32 1.04
C ILE A 23 -3.17 9.91 0.13
N PRO A 24 -3.43 11.23 0.17
CA PRO A 24 -4.56 11.81 -0.57
C PRO A 24 -4.42 11.67 -2.08
N ALA A 25 -3.21 11.80 -2.62
CA ALA A 25 -2.93 11.64 -4.06
C ALA A 25 -3.33 10.25 -4.55
N LEU A 26 -2.92 9.20 -3.83
CA LEU A 26 -3.23 7.82 -4.16
C LEU A 26 -4.72 7.51 -4.00
N SER A 27 -5.31 7.83 -2.84
CA SER A 27 -6.70 7.50 -2.54
C SER A 27 -7.67 8.24 -3.46
N ASN A 28 -7.46 9.54 -3.70
CA ASN A 28 -8.32 10.31 -4.61
C ASN A 28 -8.21 9.80 -6.04
N TYR A 29 -7.02 9.38 -6.48
CA TYR A 29 -6.85 8.79 -7.80
C TYR A 29 -7.65 7.48 -7.92
N MET A 30 -7.48 6.56 -6.97
CA MET A 30 -8.16 5.26 -7.00
C MET A 30 -9.69 5.37 -6.87
N ILE A 31 -10.21 6.43 -6.23
CA ILE A 31 -11.65 6.73 -6.19
C ILE A 31 -12.15 7.21 -7.56
N ARG A 32 -11.41 8.13 -8.20
CA ARG A 32 -11.81 8.73 -9.50
C ARG A 32 -11.59 7.79 -10.68
N LYS A 33 -10.54 6.98 -10.62
CA LYS A 33 -10.16 5.99 -11.63
C LYS A 33 -10.05 4.61 -10.98
N PRO A 34 -11.18 3.91 -10.81
CA PRO A 34 -11.17 2.55 -10.29
C PRO A 34 -10.31 1.63 -11.15
N TYR A 35 -9.58 0.72 -10.51
CA TYR A 35 -8.76 -0.23 -11.24
C TYR A 35 -9.63 -1.33 -11.88
N ALA A 36 -9.49 -1.51 -13.20
CA ALA A 36 -10.22 -2.52 -13.98
C ALA A 36 -9.31 -3.58 -14.61
N GLY A 37 -8.01 -3.57 -14.31
CA GLY A 37 -7.05 -4.54 -14.85
C GLY A 37 -7.09 -5.90 -14.16
N GLU A 38 -6.17 -6.78 -14.53
CA GLU A 38 -6.15 -8.20 -14.11
C GLU A 38 -5.57 -8.44 -12.72
N CYS A 39 -4.77 -7.49 -12.18
CA CYS A 39 -4.12 -7.69 -10.88
C CYS A 39 -5.15 -7.76 -9.75
N THR A 40 -5.28 -8.96 -9.16
CA THR A 40 -6.22 -9.28 -8.08
C THR A 40 -6.03 -8.38 -6.86
N PHE A 41 -4.78 -8.19 -6.44
CA PHE A 41 -4.44 -7.30 -5.33
C PHE A 41 -4.85 -5.85 -5.61
N THR A 42 -4.49 -5.29 -6.76
CA THR A 42 -4.79 -3.89 -7.11
C THR A 42 -6.29 -3.65 -7.24
N ARG A 43 -7.05 -4.62 -7.77
CA ARG A 43 -8.52 -4.57 -7.82
C ARG A 43 -9.11 -4.53 -6.41
N ALA A 44 -8.71 -5.46 -5.56
CA ALA A 44 -9.17 -5.50 -4.17
C ALA A 44 -8.74 -4.25 -3.38
N TYR A 45 -7.57 -3.67 -3.68
CA TYR A 45 -7.11 -2.42 -3.08
C TYR A 45 -7.99 -1.23 -3.52
N SER A 46 -8.31 -1.13 -4.81
CA SER A 46 -9.19 -0.08 -5.34
C SER A 46 -10.60 -0.14 -4.73
N ASP A 47 -11.15 -1.36 -4.59
CA ASP A 47 -12.44 -1.58 -3.92
C ASP A 47 -12.36 -1.22 -2.43
N LEU A 48 -11.25 -1.59 -1.77
CA LEU A 48 -11.00 -1.23 -0.37
C LEU A 48 -10.97 0.28 -0.20
N VAL A 49 -10.25 1.03 -1.03
CA VAL A 49 -10.19 2.51 -0.98
C VAL A 49 -11.59 3.09 -1.06
N LYS A 50 -12.40 2.66 -2.03
CA LYS A 50 -13.78 3.13 -2.16
C LYS A 50 -14.59 2.84 -0.89
N VAL A 51 -14.59 1.61 -0.40
CA VAL A 51 -15.34 1.23 0.81
C VAL A 51 -14.84 1.98 2.04
N TYR A 52 -13.53 2.17 2.15
CA TYR A 52 -12.88 2.88 3.26
C TYR A 52 -13.26 4.36 3.31
N TRP A 53 -13.49 5.02 2.18
CA TRP A 53 -13.87 6.44 2.16
C TRP A 53 -15.38 6.70 2.02
N THR A 54 -16.16 5.76 1.48
CA THR A 54 -17.60 5.96 1.22
C THR A 54 -18.54 5.38 2.27
N LYS A 55 -18.22 4.22 2.87
CA LYS A 55 -19.12 3.61 3.86
C LYS A 55 -19.01 4.30 5.23
N GLY A 56 -20.04 4.19 6.07
CA GLY A 56 -20.03 4.73 7.44
C GLY A 56 -19.03 4.06 8.38
N ARG A 57 -19.19 4.28 9.69
CA ARG A 57 -18.34 3.68 10.75
C ARG A 57 -18.43 2.15 10.74
N GLY A 58 -17.30 1.46 10.76
CA GLY A 58 -17.23 0.00 10.79
C GLY A 58 -15.81 -0.55 10.52
N HIS A 59 -15.59 -1.82 10.86
CA HIS A 59 -14.35 -2.53 10.54
C HIS A 59 -14.35 -2.94 9.07
N VAL A 60 -13.22 -2.73 8.38
CA VAL A 60 -13.08 -3.17 6.99
C VAL A 60 -12.28 -4.47 6.95
N GLY A 61 -12.84 -5.50 6.30
CA GLY A 61 -12.17 -6.78 6.13
C GLY A 61 -11.14 -6.72 5.00
N VAL A 62 -9.89 -7.06 5.30
CA VAL A 62 -8.76 -7.01 4.34
C VAL A 62 -8.26 -8.40 3.93
N SER A 63 -9.04 -9.46 4.18
CA SER A 63 -8.58 -10.85 4.04
C SER A 63 -8.25 -11.23 2.60
N LYS A 64 -9.13 -10.90 1.65
CA LYS A 64 -8.86 -11.09 0.22
C LYS A 64 -7.61 -10.33 -0.25
N LEU A 65 -7.36 -9.16 0.35
CA LEU A 65 -6.20 -8.35 0.03
C LEU A 65 -4.91 -9.00 0.56
N LEU A 66 -4.96 -9.52 1.79
CA LEU A 66 -3.86 -10.24 2.41
C LEU A 66 -3.55 -11.55 1.68
N GLU A 67 -4.58 -12.31 1.30
CA GLU A 67 -4.43 -13.54 0.51
C GLU A 67 -3.72 -13.25 -0.83
N ALA A 68 -4.18 -12.24 -1.57
CA ALA A 68 -3.55 -11.83 -2.82
C ALA A 68 -2.13 -11.26 -2.62
N PHE A 69 -1.84 -10.67 -1.46
CA PHE A 69 -0.51 -10.18 -1.10
C PHE A 69 0.46 -11.34 -0.84
N ILE A 70 0.04 -12.32 -0.06
CA ILE A 70 0.83 -13.51 0.28
C ILE A 70 1.07 -14.37 -0.97
N GLU A 71 0.07 -14.52 -1.84
CA GLU A 71 0.22 -15.23 -3.13
C GLU A 71 1.35 -14.61 -3.98
N LYS A 72 1.43 -13.28 -4.00
CA LYS A 72 2.45 -12.56 -4.77
C LYS A 72 3.81 -12.51 -4.06
N PHE A 73 3.81 -12.55 -2.73
CA PHE A 73 5.01 -12.52 -1.91
C PHE A 73 4.98 -13.63 -0.84
N PRO A 74 5.30 -14.88 -1.20
CA PRO A 74 5.17 -16.04 -0.31
C PRO A 74 5.96 -15.96 1.00
N ARG A 75 6.97 -15.09 1.09
CA ARG A 75 7.72 -14.85 2.34
C ARG A 75 6.85 -14.33 3.49
N PHE A 76 5.74 -13.66 3.18
CA PHE A 76 4.76 -13.21 4.17
C PHE A 76 3.74 -14.31 4.56
N ALA A 77 3.87 -15.53 4.02
CA ALA A 77 2.96 -16.64 4.32
C ALA A 77 3.14 -17.20 5.74
N ASN A 78 4.30 -16.98 6.37
CA ASN A 78 4.49 -17.35 7.77
C ASN A 78 3.68 -16.41 8.66
N MET A 79 2.49 -16.86 9.05
CA MET A 79 1.53 -16.12 9.88
C MET A 79 1.85 -16.23 11.38
N ASP A 80 2.81 -17.08 11.75
CA ASP A 80 3.25 -17.24 13.14
C ASP A 80 4.27 -16.16 13.54
N GLU A 81 4.80 -15.42 12.56
CA GLU A 81 5.79 -14.35 12.75
C GLU A 81 5.24 -12.98 12.33
N GLN A 82 5.74 -11.92 12.98
CA GLN A 82 5.52 -10.55 12.52
C GLN A 82 6.58 -10.18 11.48
N HIS A 83 6.17 -9.43 10.47
CA HIS A 83 7.05 -8.96 9.39
C HIS A 83 7.33 -7.47 9.52
N ASP A 84 8.36 -7.00 8.82
CA ASP A 84 8.71 -5.58 8.77
C ASP A 84 7.65 -4.78 7.99
N VAL A 85 7.12 -3.73 8.62
CA VAL A 85 6.12 -2.85 8.02
C VAL A 85 6.67 -2.07 6.82
N GLN A 86 7.95 -1.66 6.86
CA GLN A 86 8.60 -0.98 5.75
C GLN A 86 8.63 -1.89 4.52
N GLU A 87 8.99 -3.15 4.74
CA GLU A 87 9.05 -4.15 3.69
C GLU A 87 7.66 -4.38 3.05
N ALA A 88 6.62 -4.47 3.88
CA ALA A 88 5.25 -4.58 3.40
C ALA A 88 4.79 -3.34 2.61
N VAL A 89 5.12 -2.12 3.06
CA VAL A 89 4.83 -0.88 2.32
C VAL A 89 5.48 -0.91 0.94
N LEU A 90 6.76 -1.24 0.86
CA LEU A 90 7.49 -1.29 -0.41
C LEU A 90 6.90 -2.34 -1.37
N CYS A 91 6.50 -3.50 -0.85
CA CYS A 91 5.86 -4.54 -1.63
C CYS A 91 4.48 -4.12 -2.17
N ILE A 92 3.68 -3.45 -1.34
CA ILE A 92 2.38 -2.95 -1.79
C ILE A 92 2.59 -1.89 -2.88
N VAL A 93 3.54 -0.96 -2.70
CA VAL A 93 3.86 0.06 -3.70
C VAL A 93 4.31 -0.60 -5.01
N ASP A 94 5.19 -1.61 -4.97
CA ASP A 94 5.64 -2.37 -6.14
C ASP A 94 4.47 -3.01 -6.91
N ILE A 95 3.49 -3.59 -6.21
CA ILE A 95 2.29 -4.14 -6.87
C ILE A 95 1.48 -3.03 -7.56
N LEU A 96 1.25 -1.93 -6.85
CA LEU A 96 0.41 -0.84 -7.32
C LEU A 96 1.05 -0.12 -8.51
N GLU A 97 2.35 0.15 -8.49
CA GLU A 97 3.03 0.86 -9.58
C GLU A 97 3.10 0.03 -10.87
N ARG A 98 3.23 -1.29 -10.77
CA ARG A 98 3.21 -2.18 -11.94
C ARG A 98 1.82 -2.23 -12.57
N SER A 99 0.78 -2.10 -11.75
CA SER A 99 -0.62 -2.15 -12.19
C SER A 99 -1.14 -0.79 -12.67
N VAL A 100 -0.63 0.29 -12.08
CA VAL A 100 -1.05 1.68 -12.31
C VAL A 100 0.19 2.57 -12.39
N PRO A 101 0.88 2.59 -13.54
CA PRO A 101 2.15 3.32 -13.70
C PRO A 101 2.06 4.82 -13.41
N GLU A 102 0.87 5.42 -13.50
CA GLU A 102 0.63 6.84 -13.24
C GLU A 102 0.91 7.26 -11.79
N ILE A 103 0.90 6.31 -10.85
CA ILE A 103 1.17 6.62 -9.43
C ILE A 103 2.67 6.72 -9.13
N LYS A 104 3.53 6.22 -10.03
CA LYS A 104 4.97 6.10 -9.81
C LYS A 104 5.61 7.45 -9.40
N PRO A 105 5.33 8.58 -10.06
CA PRO A 105 5.93 9.87 -9.66
C PRO A 105 5.57 10.33 -8.23
N TRP A 106 4.59 9.73 -7.56
CA TRP A 106 4.21 10.09 -6.19
C TRP A 106 5.05 9.41 -5.12
N PHE A 107 5.67 8.28 -5.46
CA PHE A 107 6.50 7.50 -4.54
C PHE A 107 8.01 7.68 -4.79
N TYR A 108 8.37 8.02 -6.02
CA TYR A 108 9.77 8.18 -6.43
C TYR A 108 10.08 9.65 -6.67
N GLY A 109 11.23 10.08 -6.16
CA GLY A 109 11.79 11.41 -6.40
C GLY A 109 13.27 11.31 -6.72
N LYS A 110 13.81 12.31 -7.41
CA LYS A 110 15.27 12.44 -7.55
C LYS A 110 15.81 13.08 -6.27
N LYS A 111 16.66 12.37 -5.55
CA LYS A 111 17.47 12.98 -4.49
C LYS A 111 18.67 13.66 -5.14
N THR A 112 18.61 14.97 -5.32
CA THR A 112 19.79 15.78 -5.67
C THR A 112 20.58 16.04 -4.40
N GLN A 113 21.81 15.53 -4.35
CA GLN A 113 22.77 15.85 -3.30
C GLN A 113 23.83 16.77 -3.91
N GLU A 114 23.84 18.02 -3.48
CA GLU A 114 24.87 18.97 -3.86
C GLU A 114 25.94 18.98 -2.78
N THR A 115 27.19 18.68 -3.17
CA THR A 115 28.33 18.78 -2.27
C THR A 115 29.03 20.11 -2.55
N VAL A 116 28.83 21.08 -1.67
CA VAL A 116 29.54 22.37 -1.76
C VAL A 116 30.87 22.22 -1.01
N TRP A 117 31.98 22.40 -1.73
CA TRP A 117 33.34 22.47 -1.18
C TRP A 117 33.88 23.90 -1.32
N PRO A 118 33.69 24.79 -0.32
CA PRO A 118 34.05 26.20 -0.44
C PRO A 118 35.56 26.47 -0.54
N THR A 119 36.40 25.53 -0.10
CA THR A 119 37.86 25.73 0.03
C THR A 119 38.68 24.58 -0.56
N GLY A 120 38.20 23.94 -1.63
CA GLY A 120 38.91 22.82 -2.27
C GLY A 120 40.35 23.18 -2.67
N LYS A 121 41.31 22.74 -1.85
CA LYS A 121 42.67 22.38 -2.25
C LYS A 121 42.85 20.90 -1.93
#